data_AF-A0A9Q8Y9W9-F1
#
_entry.id   AF-A0A9Q8Y9W9-F1
#
_cell.length_a   1.000
_cell.length_b   1.000
_cell.length_c   1.000
_cell.angle_alpha   90.00
_cell.angle_beta   90.00
_cell.angle_gamma   90.00
#
_symmetry.space_group_name_H-M   'P 1'
#
loop_
_entity.id
_entity.type
_entity.pdbx_description
1 polymer ?
#
loop_
_entity_poly.entity_id
_entity_poly.type
_entity_poly.pdbx_seq_one_letter_code
_entity_poly.pdbx_strand_id
1 'polypeptide(L)'
;MLGTDNKGLGSRPKEKILNEGGDMSADVLEARDLLRGAFPLGRYGKLDNVFFEASKFINRFVQKEFTQRRARSIWEGTARRIDAEEMDALRAAAIEESKREQRELRARLAALDAKLARVNAAPARSTVAADRRS
;
A
#
# COMPACT_ATOMS: atom_id res chain seq x y z
N MET A 1 53.35 40.84 17.99
CA MET A 1 53.83 39.44 17.90
C MET A 1 52.76 38.56 18.55
N LEU A 2 51.85 37.97 17.77
CA LEU A 2 51.95 36.65 17.12
C LEU A 2 51.80 35.47 18.10
N GLY A 3 50.65 34.79 18.00
CA GLY A 3 50.59 33.33 17.99
C GLY A 3 50.29 32.63 19.30
N THR A 4 49.01 32.32 19.55
CA THR A 4 48.66 30.99 20.07
C THR A 4 47.65 30.37 19.11
N ASP A 5 48.20 29.68 18.10
CA ASP A 5 47.46 28.87 17.15
C ASP A 5 46.85 27.68 17.87
N ASN A 6 45.58 27.80 18.27
CA ASN A 6 44.80 26.63 18.70
C ASN A 6 44.30 25.88 17.45
N LYS A 7 45.23 25.30 16.69
CA LYS A 7 44.94 24.34 15.62
C LYS A 7 44.57 23.00 16.25
N GLY A 8 43.29 22.76 16.47
CA GLY A 8 42.85 21.48 16.99
C GLY A 8 41.36 21.26 17.16
N LEU A 9 40.49 22.21 16.77
CA LEU A 9 39.05 21.98 16.78
C LEU A 9 38.66 21.29 15.47
N GLY A 10 38.86 19.98 15.44
CA GLY A 10 38.19 19.11 14.48
C GLY A 10 36.71 19.50 14.39
N SER A 11 36.18 19.57 13.17
CA SER A 11 34.77 19.83 12.91
C SER A 11 33.91 19.12 13.95
N ARG A 12 33.10 19.90 14.68
CA ARG A 12 32.02 19.39 15.51
C ARG A 12 31.30 18.33 14.67
N PRO A 13 31.26 17.05 15.07
CA PRO A 13 30.47 16.07 14.34
C PRO A 13 29.06 16.65 14.32
N LYS A 14 28.51 16.90 13.13
CA LYS A 14 27.12 17.35 12.99
C LYS A 14 26.31 16.37 13.83
N GLU A 15 25.65 16.87 14.87
CA GLU A 15 24.70 16.08 15.64
C GLU A 15 23.82 15.41 14.62
N LYS A 16 24.02 14.10 14.48
CA LYS A 16 23.01 13.29 13.84
C LYS A 16 21.85 13.48 14.79
N ILE A 17 20.85 14.26 14.38
CA ILE A 17 19.51 14.17 14.92
C ILE A 17 19.07 12.74 14.58
N LEU A 18 19.61 11.79 15.34
CA LEU A 18 19.07 10.47 15.56
C LEU A 18 17.86 10.80 16.40
N ASN A 19 16.68 10.42 15.93
CA ASN A 19 15.49 10.49 16.74
C ASN A 19 15.80 9.71 18.02
N GLU A 20 16.01 10.42 19.12
CA GLU A 20 16.13 9.84 20.46
C GLU A 20 14.73 9.42 20.88
N GLY A 21 14.33 8.27 20.35
CA GLY A 21 13.02 7.68 20.50
C GLY A 21 12.96 6.50 19.55
N GLY A 22 13.06 5.28 20.07
CA GLY A 22 12.90 4.04 19.29
C GLY A 22 11.50 3.86 18.70
N ASP A 23 10.62 4.86 18.83
CA ASP A 23 9.28 4.88 18.27
C ASP A 23 9.31 5.40 16.84
N MET A 24 8.86 4.57 15.91
CA MET A 24 8.58 5.01 14.54
C MET A 24 7.59 6.17 14.60
N SER A 25 7.83 7.22 13.79
CA SER A 25 6.88 8.32 13.69
C SER A 25 5.53 7.81 13.17
N ALA A 26 4.44 8.41 13.65
CA ALA A 26 3.08 8.06 13.22
C ALA A 26 2.94 8.09 11.68
N ASP A 27 3.56 9.07 11.04
CA ASP A 27 3.55 9.21 9.57
C ASP A 27 4.23 8.02 8.87
N VAL A 28 5.33 7.49 9.42
CA VAL A 28 6.04 6.34 8.84
C VAL A 28 5.21 5.07 9.01
N LEU A 29 4.54 4.91 10.16
CA LEU A 29 3.61 3.81 10.40
C LEU A 29 2.42 3.86 9.43
N GLU A 30 1.80 5.03 9.28
CA GLU A 30 0.68 5.25 8.34
C GLU A 30 1.12 4.97 6.90
N ALA A 31 2.26 5.52 6.47
CA ALA A 31 2.81 5.29 5.14
C ALA A 31 3.08 3.81 4.86
N ARG A 32 3.63 3.09 5.85
CA ARG A 32 3.90 1.66 5.76
C ARG A 32 2.61 0.87 5.57
N ASP A 33 1.60 1.16 6.37
CA ASP A 33 0.34 0.43 6.33
C ASP A 33 -0.46 0.76 5.07
N LEU A 34 -0.45 2.02 4.62
CA LEU A 34 -0.99 2.45 3.32
C LEU A 34 -0.30 1.74 2.15
N LEU A 35 1.03 1.66 2.14
CA LEU A 35 1.78 1.01 1.07
C LEU A 35 1.47 -0.50 1.01
N ARG A 36 1.37 -1.16 2.17
CA ARG A 36 1.00 -2.59 2.26
C ARG A 36 -0.44 -2.85 1.82
N GLY A 37 -1.36 -1.95 2.14
CA GLY A 37 -2.75 -2.02 1.71
C GLY A 37 -2.93 -1.75 0.22
N ALA A 38 -2.23 -0.74 -0.31
CA ALA A 38 -2.31 -0.36 -1.72
C ALA A 38 -1.66 -1.39 -2.65
N PHE A 39 -0.60 -2.07 -2.19
CA PHE A 39 0.13 -3.05 -2.99
C PHE A 39 0.27 -4.39 -2.24
N PRO A 40 -0.82 -5.17 -2.15
CA PRO A 40 -0.82 -6.40 -1.37
C PRO A 40 0.07 -7.46 -2.03
N LEU A 41 0.95 -8.08 -1.23
CA LEU A 41 1.86 -9.13 -1.70
C LEU A 41 1.12 -10.29 -2.37
N GLY A 42 -0.07 -10.63 -1.88
CA GLY A 42 -0.89 -11.70 -2.44
C GLY A 42 -1.27 -11.51 -3.92
N ARG A 43 -1.34 -10.26 -4.42
CA ARG A 43 -1.62 -9.98 -5.84
C ARG A 43 -0.35 -9.93 -6.69
N TYR A 44 0.70 -9.27 -6.19
CA TYR A 44 1.92 -9.01 -6.97
C TYR A 44 2.96 -10.15 -6.88
N GLY A 45 2.76 -11.08 -5.95
CA GLY A 45 3.54 -12.31 -5.77
C GLY A 45 4.91 -12.11 -5.12
N LYS A 46 5.73 -11.18 -5.64
CA LYS A 46 7.08 -10.88 -5.16
C LYS A 46 7.19 -9.46 -4.64
N LEU A 47 8.02 -9.26 -3.61
CA LEU A 47 8.27 -7.94 -3.03
C LEU A 47 8.90 -6.96 -4.04
N ASP A 48 9.79 -7.43 -4.92
CA ASP A 48 10.37 -6.54 -5.93
C ASP A 48 9.32 -6.02 -6.92
N ASN A 49 8.32 -6.84 -7.25
CA ASN A 49 7.18 -6.39 -8.09
C ASN A 49 6.32 -5.36 -7.35
N VAL A 50 6.11 -5.55 -6.04
CA VAL A 50 5.42 -4.57 -5.19
C VAL A 50 6.15 -3.23 -5.21
N PHE A 51 7.47 -3.23 -5.00
CA PHE A 51 8.26 -1.99 -5.01
C PHE A 51 8.34 -1.34 -6.39
N PHE A 52 8.43 -2.15 -7.44
CA PHE A 52 8.40 -1.67 -8.82
C PHE A 52 7.08 -0.96 -9.13
N GLU A 53 5.94 -1.62 -8.90
CA GLU A 53 4.62 -1.05 -9.19
C GLU A 53 4.29 0.13 -8.27
N ALA A 54 4.68 0.07 -6.99
CA ALA A 54 4.55 1.20 -6.08
C ALA A 54 5.35 2.41 -6.58
N SER A 55 6.62 2.22 -6.96
CA SER A 55 7.44 3.31 -7.47
C SER A 55 6.89 3.90 -8.76
N LYS A 56 6.45 3.06 -9.68
CA LYS A 56 5.83 3.48 -10.94
C LYS A 56 4.54 4.28 -10.72
N PHE A 57 3.71 3.86 -9.78
CA PHE A 57 2.46 4.56 -9.47
C PHE A 57 2.73 5.90 -8.79
N ILE A 58 3.53 5.90 -7.72
CA ILE A 58 3.78 7.08 -6.89
C ILE A 58 4.48 8.17 -7.69
N ASN A 59 5.45 7.83 -8.55
CA ASN A 59 6.14 8.78 -9.44
C ASN A 59 5.21 9.59 -10.37
N ARG A 60 3.95 9.20 -10.54
CA ARG A 60 2.97 9.97 -11.32
C ARG A 60 2.37 11.14 -10.53
N PHE A 61 2.52 11.13 -9.21
CA PHE A 61 1.88 12.06 -8.29
C PHE A 61 2.88 12.92 -7.52
N VAL A 62 4.12 12.44 -7.33
CA VAL A 62 5.19 13.21 -6.68
C VAL A 62 6.05 13.95 -7.70
N GLN A 63 6.55 15.11 -7.32
CA GLN A 63 7.52 15.86 -8.15
C GLN A 63 8.94 15.30 -8.04
N LYS A 64 9.27 14.72 -6.88
CA LYS A 64 10.58 14.11 -6.63
C LYS A 64 10.61 12.67 -7.09
N GLU A 65 11.77 12.22 -7.53
CA GLU A 65 11.96 10.82 -7.91
C GLU A 65 11.75 9.88 -6.71
N PHE A 66 10.73 9.04 -6.82
CA PHE A 66 10.42 7.98 -5.87
C PHE A 66 10.98 6.65 -6.37
N THR A 67 12.07 6.20 -5.74
CA THR A 67 12.77 4.98 -6.15
C THR A 67 12.22 3.73 -5.45
N GLN A 68 12.50 2.54 -6.02
CA GLN A 68 12.16 1.26 -5.37
C GLN A 68 12.82 1.12 -3.98
N ARG A 69 14.03 1.66 -3.82
CA ARG A 69 14.71 1.69 -2.52
C ARG A 69 13.92 2.50 -1.49
N ARG A 70 13.34 3.63 -1.90
CA ARG A 70 12.47 4.44 -1.05
C ARG A 70 11.21 3.68 -0.66
N ALA A 71 10.58 3.00 -1.62
CA ALA A 71 9.44 2.11 -1.38
C ALA A 71 9.77 1.04 -0.34
N ARG A 72 10.94 0.40 -0.46
CA ARG A 72 11.42 -0.62 0.48
C ARG A 72 11.63 -0.06 1.89
N SER A 73 12.26 1.12 2.01
CA SER A 73 12.45 1.76 3.32
C SER A 73 11.11 2.11 4.00
N ILE A 74 10.11 2.53 3.24
CA ILE A 74 8.76 2.79 3.77
C ILE A 74 8.09 1.47 4.17
N TRP A 75 8.20 0.43 3.35
CA TRP A 75 7.64 -0.90 3.62
C TRP A 75 8.19 -1.54 4.90
N GLU A 76 9.48 -1.38 5.14
CA GLU A 76 10.17 -1.87 6.33
C GLU A 76 9.94 -0.97 7.55
N GLY A 77 9.46 0.27 7.36
CA GLY A 77 9.34 1.27 8.42
C GLY A 77 10.67 1.91 8.82
N THR A 78 11.72 1.77 7.98
CA THR A 78 13.06 2.31 8.22
C THR A 78 13.25 3.72 7.64
N ALA A 79 12.23 4.28 7.01
CA ALA A 79 12.25 5.63 6.47
C ALA A 79 12.35 6.68 7.60
N ARG A 80 13.30 7.62 7.47
CA ARG A 80 13.50 8.69 8.46
C ARG A 80 12.39 9.76 8.47
N ARG A 81 11.82 10.03 7.30
CA ARG A 81 10.78 11.03 7.06
C ARG A 81 9.93 10.59 5.89
N ILE A 82 8.68 11.03 5.84
CA ILE A 82 7.79 10.90 4.69
C ILE A 82 7.39 12.31 4.25
N ASP A 83 7.53 12.61 2.96
CA ASP A 83 7.10 13.90 2.41
C ASP A 83 5.56 13.88 2.23
N ALA A 84 4.89 15.04 2.37
CA ALA A 84 3.44 15.11 2.28
C ALA A 84 2.89 14.61 0.92
N GLU A 85 3.59 14.92 -0.18
CA GLU A 85 3.23 14.41 -1.51
C GLU A 85 3.29 12.87 -1.60
N GLU A 86 4.26 12.24 -0.91
CA GLU A 86 4.36 10.78 -0.85
C GLU A 86 3.17 10.18 -0.09
N MET A 87 2.76 10.81 1.02
CA MET A 87 1.57 10.39 1.77
C MET A 87 0.30 10.47 0.94
N ASP A 88 0.07 11.58 0.25
CA ASP A 88 -1.14 11.76 -0.54
C ASP A 88 -1.17 10.80 -1.75
N ALA A 89 -0.01 10.54 -2.37
CA ALA A 89 0.12 9.52 -3.42
C ALA A 89 -0.19 8.11 -2.90
N LEU A 90 0.26 7.77 -1.69
CA LEU A 90 -0.04 6.48 -1.05
C LEU A 90 -1.52 6.33 -0.71
N ARG A 91 -2.17 7.39 -0.22
CA ARG A 91 -3.62 7.40 0.02
C ARG A 91 -4.40 7.21 -1.28
N ALA A 92 -4.00 7.89 -2.35
CA ALA A 92 -4.61 7.71 -3.67
C ALA A 92 -4.45 6.27 -4.17
N ALA A 93 -3.26 5.68 -3.99
CA ALA A 93 -3.00 4.28 -4.35
C ALA A 93 -3.91 3.31 -3.58
N ALA A 94 -4.03 3.50 -2.26
CA ALA A 94 -4.89 2.68 -1.40
C ALA A 94 -6.36 2.76 -1.83
N ILE A 95 -6.86 3.96 -2.16
CA ILE A 95 -8.23 4.15 -2.64
C ILE A 95 -8.45 3.44 -3.98
N GLU A 96 -7.53 3.55 -4.94
CA GLU A 96 -7.64 2.84 -6.21
C GLU A 96 -7.66 1.33 -6.04
N GLU A 97 -6.86 0.82 -5.10
CA GLU A 97 -6.88 -0.60 -4.78
C GLU A 97 -8.20 -1.02 -4.10
N SER A 98 -8.71 -0.25 -3.14
CA SER A 98 -10.04 -0.51 -2.54
C SER A 98 -11.16 -0.50 -3.58
N LYS A 99 -11.12 0.42 -4.56
CA LYS A 99 -12.08 0.44 -5.68
C LYS A 99 -11.97 -0.81 -6.54
N ARG A 100 -10.77 -1.35 -6.76
CA ARG A 100 -10.57 -2.60 -7.48
C ARG A 100 -11.13 -3.79 -6.69
N GLU A 101 -10.74 -3.90 -5.42
CA GLU A 101 -11.22 -4.96 -4.53
C GLU A 101 -12.76 -4.97 -4.45
N GLN A 102 -13.39 -3.79 -4.32
CA GLN A 102 -14.84 -3.68 -4.34
C GLN A 102 -15.46 -4.27 -5.62
N ARG A 103 -14.86 -4.03 -6.79
CA ARG A 103 -15.35 -4.59 -8.06
C ARG A 103 -15.18 -6.10 -8.10
N GLU A 104 -14.05 -6.63 -7.64
CA GLU A 104 -13.78 -8.07 -7.59
C GLU A 104 -14.75 -8.78 -6.64
N LEU A 105 -15.00 -8.22 -5.45
CA LEU A 105 -15.96 -8.75 -4.48
C LEU A 105 -17.39 -8.72 -5.02
N ARG A 106 -17.81 -7.63 -5.68
CA ARG A 106 -19.12 -7.56 -6.34
C ARG A 106 -19.28 -8.59 -7.44
N ALA A 107 -18.26 -8.80 -8.27
CA ALA A 107 -18.28 -9.83 -9.30
C ALA A 107 -18.39 -11.24 -8.69
N ARG A 108 -17.67 -11.49 -7.59
CA ARG A 108 -17.74 -12.76 -6.86
C ARG A 108 -19.12 -13.00 -6.25
N LEU A 109 -19.73 -11.96 -5.68
CA LEU A 109 -21.08 -12.02 -5.12
C LEU A 109 -22.10 -12.33 -6.22
N ALA A 110 -22.04 -11.62 -7.36
CA ALA A 110 -22.91 -11.89 -8.50
C ALA A 110 -22.76 -13.33 -9.04
N ALA A 111 -21.54 -13.87 -9.06
CA ALA A 111 -21.30 -15.25 -9.46
C ALA A 111 -21.88 -16.28 -8.47
N LEU A 112 -21.86 -15.98 -7.18
CA LEU A 112 -22.48 -16.82 -6.15
C LEU A 112 -24.01 -16.76 -6.23
N ASP A 113 -24.58 -15.57 -6.38
CA ASP A 113 -26.02 -15.38 -6.56
C ASP A 113 -26.52 -16.14 -7.79
N ALA A 114 -25.78 -16.08 -8.91
CA ALA A 114 -26.09 -16.83 -10.11
C ALA A 114 -26.05 -18.35 -9.90
N LYS A 115 -25.15 -18.86 -9.04
CA LYS A 115 -25.11 -20.29 -8.69
C LYS A 115 -26.31 -20.69 -7.83
N LEU A 116 -26.65 -19.88 -6.83
CA LEU A 116 -27.80 -20.13 -5.95
C LEU A 116 -29.12 -20.06 -6.72
N ALA A 117 -29.27 -19.09 -7.64
CA ALA A 117 -30.44 -18.96 -8.49
C ALA A 117 -30.65 -20.21 -9.37
N ARG A 118 -29.58 -20.80 -9.92
CA ARG A 118 -29.67 -22.07 -10.67
C ARG A 118 -30.17 -23.22 -9.81
N VAL A 119 -29.68 -23.33 -8.58
CA VAL A 119 -30.11 -24.37 -7.63
C VAL A 119 -31.57 -24.19 -7.26
N ASN A 120 -32.03 -22.96 -6.98
CA ASN A 120 -33.43 -22.68 -6.62
C ASN A 120 -34.40 -22.80 -7.81
N ALA A 121 -33.94 -22.59 -9.04
CA ALA A 121 -34.76 -22.78 -10.23
C ALA A 121 -35.00 -24.27 -10.58
N ALA A 122 -34.11 -25.18 -10.15
CA ALA A 122 -34.26 -26.62 -10.37
C ALA A 122 -35.50 -27.23 -9.67
N PRO A 123 -35.77 -27.00 -8.37
CA PRO A 123 -36.96 -27.51 -7.69
C PRO A 123 -38.26 -26.81 -8.15
N ALA A 124 -38.19 -25.54 -8.56
CA ALA A 124 -39.36 -24.83 -9.10
C ALA A 124 -39.83 -25.40 -10.45
N ARG A 125 -38.94 -25.99 -11.25
CA ARG A 125 -39.33 -26.68 -12.51
C ARG A 125 -39.93 -28.06 -12.26
N SER A 126 -39.53 -28.77 -11.20
CA SER A 126 -40.11 -30.07 -10.88
C SER A 126 -41.54 -29.98 -10.35
N THR A 127 -41.86 -28.94 -9.56
CA THR A 127 -43.22 -28.74 -9.05
C THR A 127 -44.20 -28.35 -10.15
N VAL A 128 -43.82 -27.45 -11.06
CA VAL A 128 -44.67 -27.05 -12.20
C VAL A 128 -44.86 -28.20 -13.20
N ALA A 129 -43.88 -29.10 -13.35
CA ALA A 129 -44.02 -30.28 -14.19
C ALA A 129 -44.93 -31.37 -13.60
N ALA A 130 -45.03 -31.45 -12.26
CA ALA A 130 -45.95 -32.36 -11.58
C ALA A 130 -47.40 -31.87 -11.65
N ASP A 131 -47.61 -30.55 -11.50
CA ASP A 131 -48.93 -29.91 -11.49
C ASP A 131 -49.62 -29.88 -12.87
N ARG A 132 -48.85 -29.94 -13.97
CA ARG A 132 -49.40 -30.01 -15.34
C ARG A 132 -49.79 -31.42 -15.81
N ARG A 133 -49.52 -32.46 -15.02
CA ARG A 133 -49.83 -33.86 -15.37
C ARG A 133 -50.98 -34.45 -14.57
N SER A 134 -51.58 -33.69 -13.65
CA SER A 134 -52.76 -34.07 -12.86
C SER A 134 -54.05 -33.58 -13.51
#